data_AF-A0A254Q5A8-F1
#
_entry.id   AF-A0A254Q5A8-F1
#
_cell.length_a   1.000
_cell.length_b   1.000
_cell.length_c   1.000
_cell.angle_alpha   90.00
_cell.angle_beta   90.00
_cell.angle_gamma   90.00
#
_symmetry.space_group_name_H-M   'P 1'
#
loop_
_entity.id
_entity.type
_entity.pdbx_description
1 polymer ?
#
loop_
_entity_poly.entity_id
_entity_poly.type
_entity_poly.pdbx_seq_one_letter_code
_entity_poly.pdbx_strand_id
1 'polypeptide(L)' 'MIDVREFFDSIKIPVLVFKGTIKGHLLLDDQAKKLESHKNVQLIRQKHSGHLPEKKDHKIFIEAIKDFISTAGY' A
#
# COMPACT_ATOMS: atom_id res chain seq x y z
N MET A 1 -5.77 19.67 -8.63
CA MET A 1 -5.46 18.61 -7.66
C MET A 1 -5.84 17.30 -8.33
N ILE A 2 -4.89 16.45 -8.71
CA ILE A 2 -5.20 15.19 -9.39
C ILE A 2 -5.89 14.30 -8.36
N ASP A 3 -7.06 13.80 -8.72
CA ASP A 3 -7.71 12.77 -7.94
C ASP A 3 -6.94 11.47 -8.14
N VAL A 4 -6.18 11.07 -7.12
CA VAL A 4 -5.35 9.86 -7.17
C VAL A 4 -6.19 8.62 -7.46
N ARG A 5 -7.52 8.68 -7.27
CA ARG A 5 -8.46 7.60 -7.63
C ARG A 5 -8.49 7.31 -9.13
N GLU A 6 -8.39 8.32 -10.00
CA GLU A 6 -8.32 8.14 -11.46
C GLU A 6 -6.92 7.73 -11.92
N PHE A 7 -5.89 7.99 -11.10
CA PHE A 7 -4.52 7.65 -11.42
C PHE A 7 -4.30 6.13 -11.43
N PHE A 8 -4.92 5.38 -10.52
CA PHE A 8 -4.68 3.93 -10.40
C PHE A 8 -5.10 3.13 -11.63
N ASP A 9 -6.20 3.50 -12.29
CA ASP A 9 -6.66 2.83 -13.53
C ASP A 9 -5.65 3.01 -14.68
N SER A 10 -4.83 4.05 -14.63
CA SER A 10 -3.77 4.29 -15.61
C SER A 10 -2.46 3.55 -15.29
N ILE A 11 -2.31 3.01 -14.07
CA ILE A 11 -1.07 2.36 -13.64
C ILE A 11 -0.96 0.94 -14.21
N LYS A 12 0.00 0.77 -15.13
CA LYS A 12 0.31 -0.52 -15.76
C LYS A 12 1.35 -1.36 -15.01
N ILE A 13 2.04 -0.76 -14.05
CA ILE A 13 3.12 -1.41 -13.28
C ILE A 13 2.57 -2.01 -11.98
N PRO A 14 3.22 -3.05 -11.42
CA PRO A 14 2.94 -3.50 -10.06
C PRO A 14 3.14 -2.36 -9.06
N VAL A 15 2.24 -2.24 -8.08
CA VAL A 15 2.30 -1.23 -7.02
C VAL A 15 2.12 -1.88 -5.66
N LEU A 16 3.03 -1.59 -4.74
CA LEU A 16 2.91 -1.95 -3.33
C LEU A 16 2.40 -0.74 -2.54
N VAL A 17 1.29 -0.91 -1.81
CA VAL A 17 0.68 0.14 -0.97
C VAL A 17 0.72 -0.29 0.48
N PHE A 18 1.17 0.59 1.37
CA PHE A 18 1.12 0.38 2.82
C PHE A 18 0.03 1.24 3.46
N LYS A 19 -0.81 0.63 4.30
CA LYS A 19 -1.80 1.32 5.12
C LYS A 19 -1.61 1.00 6.58
N GLY A 20 -1.17 1.99 7.36
CA GLY A 20 -1.28 1.92 8.83
C GLY A 20 -2.73 2.03 9.27
N THR A 21 -3.15 1.22 10.25
CA THR A 21 -4.53 1.20 10.74
C THR A 21 -4.78 2.06 11.98
N ILE A 22 -3.73 2.59 12.62
CA ILE A 22 -3.85 3.48 13.77
C ILE A 22 -4.06 4.91 13.27
N LYS A 23 -5.26 5.46 13.48
CA LYS A 23 -5.66 6.86 13.22
C LYS A 23 -4.98 7.48 11.98
N GLY A 24 -5.53 7.18 10.79
CA GLY A 24 -5.05 7.74 9.53
C GLY A 24 -6.16 8.44 8.75
N HIS A 25 -5.88 9.66 8.27
CA HIS A 25 -6.76 10.42 7.36
C HIS A 25 -6.34 10.34 5.89
N LEU A 26 -5.18 9.71 5.61
CA LEU A 26 -4.56 9.75 4.29
C LEU A 26 -5.13 8.72 3.31
N LEU A 27 -5.52 7.54 3.80
CA LEU A 27 -6.19 6.51 3.01
C LEU A 27 -7.31 5.91 3.83
N LEU A 28 -8.56 6.28 3.52
CA LEU A 28 -9.75 5.74 4.17
C LEU A 28 -9.93 4.25 3.82
N ASP A 29 -10.62 3.50 4.67
CA ASP A 29 -10.78 2.05 4.45
C ASP A 29 -11.55 1.71 3.17
N ASP A 30 -12.52 2.51 2.76
CA ASP A 30 -13.23 2.32 1.48
C ASP A 30 -12.34 2.59 0.28
N GLN A 31 -11.44 3.58 0.37
CA GLN A 31 -10.45 3.84 -0.67
C GLN A 31 -9.43 2.72 -0.74
N ALA A 32 -8.97 2.22 0.41
CA ALA A 32 -8.06 1.09 0.50
C ALA A 32 -8.67 -0.17 -0.13
N LYS A 33 -9.96 -0.45 0.11
CA LYS A 33 -10.67 -1.57 -0.55
C LYS A 33 -10.73 -1.42 -2.06
N LYS A 34 -10.93 -0.21 -2.58
CA LYS A 34 -10.89 0.02 -4.04
C LYS A 34 -9.51 -0.29 -4.61
N LEU A 35 -8.44 0.12 -3.92
CA LEU A 35 -7.07 -0.20 -4.35
C LEU A 35 -6.79 -1.70 -4.31
N GLU A 36 -7.25 -2.40 -3.27
CA GLU A 36 -7.11 -3.85 -3.13
C GLU A 36 -7.81 -4.63 -4.26
N SER A 37 -8.86 -4.06 -4.86
CA SER A 37 -9.53 -4.65 -6.02
C SER A 37 -8.79 -4.46 -7.35
N HIS A 38 -7.78 -3.58 -7.39
CA HIS A 38 -7.03 -3.31 -8.62
C HIS A 38 -5.96 -4.39 -8.85
N LYS A 39 -5.99 -5.03 -10.02
CA LYS A 39 -5.14 -6.20 -10.35
C LYS A 39 -3.62 -6.01 -10.18
N ASN A 40 -3.14 -4.76 -10.31
CA ASN A 40 -1.72 -4.43 -10.23
C ASN A 40 -1.31 -3.97 -8.82
N VAL A 41 -2.22 -3.94 -7.85
CA VAL A 41 -1.96 -3.38 -6.52
C VAL A 41 -1.91 -4.49 -5.49
N GLN A 42 -0.86 -4.48 -4.69
CA GLN A 42 -0.74 -5.25 -3.46
C GLN A 42 -0.86 -4.29 -2.27
N LEU A 43 -1.89 -4.47 -1.45
CA LEU A 43 -2.12 -3.65 -0.26
C LEU A 43 -1.69 -4.39 1.02
N ILE A 44 -0.79 -3.79 1.78
CA ILE A 44 -0.35 -4.28 3.08
C ILE A 44 -0.93 -3.41 4.19
N ARG A 45 -1.77 -4.00 5.02
CA ARG A 45 -2.37 -3.36 6.20
C ARG A 45 -1.50 -3.60 7.42
N GLN A 46 -0.94 -2.55 7.97
CA GLN A 46 -0.08 -2.61 9.15
C GLN A 46 -0.87 -2.24 10.40
N LYS A 47 -1.11 -3.26 11.23
CA LYS A 47 -2.07 -3.19 12.34
C LYS A 47 -1.59 -2.32 13.50
N HIS A 48 -0.27 -2.15 13.66
CA HIS A 48 0.33 -1.45 14.80
C HIS A 48 1.00 -0.13 14.41
N SER A 49 0.73 0.36 13.21
CA SER A 49 1.29 1.60 12.70
C SER A 49 0.22 2.59 12.23
N GLY A 50 0.60 3.88 12.26
CA GLY A 50 -0.19 4.99 11.71
C GLY A 50 0.42 5.50 10.41
N HIS A 51 0.70 6.80 10.33
CA HIS A 51 1.27 7.40 9.11
C HIS A 51 2.68 6.88 8.75
N LEU A 52 3.46 6.41 9.73
CA LEU A 52 4.86 6.00 9.55
C LEU A 52 5.02 4.48 9.76
N PRO A 53 4.50 3.65 8.84
CA PRO A 53 4.61 2.19 8.89
C PRO A 53 6.05 1.69 8.98
N GLU A 54 6.97 2.35 8.31
CA GLU A 54 8.39 2.01 8.23
C GLU A 54 9.13 2.12 9.57
N LYS A 55 8.57 2.86 10.54
CA LYS A 55 9.17 3.04 11.89
C LYS A 55 8.62 2.08 12.93
N LYS A 56 7.31 1.77 12.88
CA LYS A 56 6.64 0.97 13.92
C LYS A 56 6.66 -0.51 13.61
N ASP A 57 6.32 -0.88 12.38
CA ASP A 57 6.28 -2.27 11.92
C ASP A 57 7.40 -2.50 10.90
N HIS A 58 8.61 -2.01 11.21
CA HIS A 58 9.77 -1.98 10.31
C HIS A 58 10.07 -3.33 9.66
N LYS A 59 10.04 -4.42 10.44
CA LYS A 59 10.29 -5.77 9.92
C LYS A 59 9.25 -6.18 8.86
N ILE A 60 7.97 -5.93 9.12
CA ILE A 60 6.89 -6.24 8.17
C ILE A 60 7.02 -5.38 6.92
N PHE A 61 7.38 -4.10 7.09
CA PHE A 61 7.61 -3.18 5.99
C PHE A 61 8.73 -3.67 5.06
N ILE A 62 9.88 -4.04 5.63
CA ILE A 62 11.04 -4.50 4.85
C ILE A 62 10.77 -5.84 4.16
N GLU A 63 10.20 -6.82 4.87
CA GLU A 63 9.91 -8.13 4.27
C GLU A 63 8.90 -8.01 3.13
N ALA A 64 7.85 -7.19 3.29
CA ALA A 64 6.89 -6.93 2.21
C ALA A 64 7.55 -6.29 0.96
N ILE A 65 8.53 -5.41 1.14
CA ILE A 65 9.30 -4.83 0.02
C ILE A 65 10.15 -5.91 -0.66
N LYS A 66 10.85 -6.74 0.11
CA LYS A 66 11.68 -7.83 -0.44
C LYS A 66 10.83 -8.82 -1.24
N ASP A 67 9.70 -9.24 -0.70
CA ASP A 67 8.79 -10.18 -1.36
C ASP A 67 8.26 -9.59 -2.66
N PHE A 68 7.87 -8.31 -2.63
CA PHE A 68 7.37 -7.59 -3.80
C PHE A 68 8.44 -7.47 -4.91
N ILE A 69 9.66 -7.10 -4.54
CA ILE A 69 10.79 -6.97 -5.48
C ILE A 69 11.17 -8.34 -6.09
N SER A 70 11.24 -9.38 -5.24
CA SER A 70 11.55 -10.76 -5.68
C SER A 70 10.52 -11.27 -6.68
N THR A 71 9.23 -11.00 -6.43
CA THR A 71 8.13 -11.38 -7.32
C THR A 71 8.18 -10.64 -8.66
N ALA A 72 8.74 -9.42 -8.66
CA ALA A 72 8.97 -8.64 -9.88
C ALA A 72 10.21 -9.08 -10.68
N GLY A 73 11.00 -10.05 -10.18
CA GLY A 73 12.15 -10.62 -10.89
C GLY A 73 13.47 -9.87 -10.72
N TYR A 74 13.64 -9.14 -9.61
CA TYR A 74 14.86 -8.42 -9.23
C TYR A 74 15.61 -9.12 -8.08
#